data_AF-A0A3N2N8M5-F1
#
_entry.id   AF-A0A3N2N8M5-F1
#
_cell.length_a   1.000
_cell.length_b   1.000
_cell.length_c   1.000
_cell.angle_alpha   90.00
_cell.angle_beta   90.00
_cell.angle_gamma   90.00
#
_symmetry.space_group_name_H-M   'P 1'
#
loop_
_entity.id
_entity.type
_entity.pdbx_description
1 polymer ?
#
loop_
_entity_poly.entity_id
_entity_poly.type
_entity_poly.pdbx_seq_one_letter_code
_entity_poly.pdbx_strand_id
1 'polypeptide(L)'
;MEYQEAIDIIKGKSGLYEITTSQGNERKRLFLSQSNHVCEFAPRSRKRGYPVGVNIVSGWLCLSPAKPKETNPVLKFKRYAARATFPSEFIRKCLAADPSKGCYENRLTTGTRIDGEIISLEAIRKYAPWAVDEFSKALSERRNYTSGRFDFRGYDGSLWLTVVEKDDGYYRKGDIAAGFSKEYRGCGNGYYYTLIDDEHFIGTDID
;
A
#
# COMPACT_ATOMS: atom_id res chain seq x y z
N MET A 1 33.89 8.56 2.89
CA MET A 1 33.91 7.90 4.21
C MET A 1 34.74 6.65 4.11
N GLU A 2 35.23 6.12 5.22
CA GLU A 2 36.02 4.89 5.19
C GLU A 2 35.15 3.66 4.88
N TYR A 3 35.70 2.69 4.14
CA TYR A 3 34.92 1.50 3.77
C TYR A 3 34.48 0.69 4.99
N GLN A 4 35.33 0.65 6.03
CA GLN A 4 35.05 -0.04 7.29
C GLN A 4 33.92 0.65 8.07
N GLU A 5 33.85 1.97 8.04
CA GLU A 5 32.77 2.74 8.67
C GLU A 5 31.41 2.40 8.04
N ALA A 6 31.36 2.29 6.71
CA ALA A 6 30.16 1.86 6.01
C ALA A 6 29.75 0.42 6.37
N ILE A 7 30.71 -0.49 6.55
CA ILE A 7 30.44 -1.85 7.03
C ILE A 7 29.79 -1.80 8.42
N ASP A 8 30.37 -1.05 9.35
CA ASP A 8 29.91 -1.01 10.74
C ASP A 8 28.49 -0.41 10.86
N ILE A 9 28.16 0.59 10.04
CA ILE A 9 26.82 1.18 9.96
C ILE A 9 25.78 0.16 9.45
N ILE A 10 26.13 -0.63 8.41
CA ILE A 10 25.20 -1.57 7.76
C ILE A 10 25.10 -2.90 8.51
N LYS A 11 26.10 -3.24 9.34
CA LYS A 11 26.19 -4.53 10.03
C LYS A 11 24.93 -4.84 10.84
N GLY A 12 24.29 -5.95 10.49
CA GLY A 12 23.04 -6.40 11.11
C GLY A 12 21.79 -5.58 10.73
N LYS A 13 21.89 -4.61 9.81
CA LYS A 13 20.83 -3.66 9.45
C LYS A 13 20.66 -3.52 7.93
N SER A 14 20.42 -4.61 7.20
CA SER A 14 20.10 -4.50 5.77
C SER A 14 18.83 -3.68 5.55
N GLY A 15 18.82 -2.74 4.61
CA GLY A 15 17.68 -1.84 4.47
C GLY A 15 17.90 -0.69 3.49
N LEU A 16 17.01 0.30 3.54
CA LEU A 16 17.16 1.54 2.78
C LEU A 16 18.06 2.50 3.57
N TYR A 17 19.01 3.12 2.88
CA TYR A 17 19.95 4.09 3.43
C TYR A 17 19.86 5.40 2.65
N GLU A 18 20.00 6.52 3.36
CA GLU A 18 20.27 7.82 2.79
C GLU A 18 21.78 8.04 2.76
N ILE A 19 22.28 8.43 1.60
CA ILE A 19 23.69 8.63 1.32
C ILE A 19 23.85 10.07 0.85
N THR A 20 24.69 10.84 1.53
CA THR A 20 25.08 12.17 1.07
C THR A 20 26.41 12.06 0.33
N THR A 21 26.48 12.56 -0.89
CA THR A 21 27.69 12.67 -1.70
C THR A 21 27.96 14.14 -2.02
N SER A 22 29.11 14.44 -2.63
CA SER A 22 29.41 15.80 -3.11
C SER A 22 28.44 16.29 -4.20
N GLN A 23 27.72 15.39 -4.87
CA GLN A 23 26.79 15.69 -5.94
C GLN A 23 25.33 15.78 -5.47
N GLY A 24 25.04 15.41 -4.21
CA GLY A 24 23.70 15.48 -3.64
C GLY A 24 23.36 14.27 -2.77
N ASN A 25 22.07 14.05 -2.54
CA ASN A 25 21.57 12.94 -1.72
C ASN A 25 21.03 11.81 -2.59
N GLU A 26 21.44 10.59 -2.29
CA GLU A 26 20.99 9.35 -2.91
C GLU A 26 20.30 8.45 -1.89
N ARG A 27 19.43 7.55 -2.38
CA ARG A 27 18.83 6.50 -1.57
C ARG A 27 19.13 5.14 -2.17
N LYS A 28 19.79 4.27 -1.42
CA LYS A 28 20.16 2.92 -1.86
C LYS A 28 19.71 1.87 -0.86
N ARG A 29 19.29 0.71 -1.37
CA ARG A 29 18.99 -0.45 -0.53
C ARG A 29 20.26 -1.26 -0.34
N LEU A 30 20.86 -1.20 0.85
CA LEU A 30 22.16 -1.80 1.14
C LEU A 30 22.05 -3.02 2.05
N PHE A 31 23.00 -3.93 1.91
CA PHE A 31 23.22 -5.07 2.79
C PHE A 31 24.69 -5.48 2.80
N LEU A 32 25.10 -6.31 3.76
CA LEU A 32 26.41 -6.96 3.74
C LEU A 32 26.30 -8.36 3.18
N SER A 33 27.23 -8.72 2.29
CA SER A 33 27.43 -10.11 1.88
C SER A 33 28.02 -10.95 3.01
N GLN A 34 28.05 -12.27 2.83
CA GLN A 34 28.68 -13.21 3.79
C GLN A 34 30.18 -12.92 4.00
N SER A 35 30.84 -12.29 3.04
CA SER A 35 32.24 -11.88 3.10
C SER A 35 32.42 -10.42 3.53
N ASN A 36 31.42 -9.81 4.15
CA ASN A 36 31.43 -8.41 4.64
C ASN A 36 31.61 -7.32 3.57
N HIS A 37 31.39 -7.61 2.28
CA HIS A 37 31.31 -6.56 1.26
C HIS A 37 29.99 -5.81 1.34
N VAL A 38 30.04 -4.49 1.21
CA VAL A 38 28.87 -3.63 1.04
C VAL A 38 28.24 -3.93 -0.32
N CYS A 39 26.95 -4.22 -0.36
CA CYS A 39 26.22 -4.56 -1.56
C CYS A 39 24.91 -3.75 -1.68
N GLU A 40 24.52 -3.42 -2.90
CA GLU A 40 23.23 -2.81 -3.23
C GLU A 40 22.27 -3.89 -3.74
N PHE A 41 21.06 -3.96 -3.20
CA PHE A 41 20.03 -4.90 -3.69
C PHE A 41 19.68 -4.62 -5.15
N ALA A 42 19.61 -5.69 -5.96
CA ALA A 42 19.11 -5.57 -7.32
C ALA A 42 17.65 -5.08 -7.34
N PRO A 43 17.19 -4.42 -8.43
CA PRO A 43 15.79 -4.00 -8.55
C PRO A 43 14.82 -5.14 -8.24
N ARG A 44 13.84 -4.87 -7.37
CA ARG A 44 12.81 -5.83 -6.89
C ARG A 44 13.34 -7.08 -6.14
N SER A 45 14.64 -7.19 -5.93
CA SER A 45 15.25 -8.29 -5.16
C SER A 45 15.23 -8.00 -3.67
N ARG A 46 15.04 -9.05 -2.86
CA ARG A 46 15.19 -9.05 -1.40
C ARG A 46 16.33 -9.94 -0.90
N LYS A 47 17.02 -10.64 -1.81
CA LYS A 47 18.03 -11.67 -1.47
C LYS A 47 19.36 -11.52 -2.20
N ARG A 48 19.37 -10.83 -3.34
CA ARG A 48 20.52 -10.70 -4.25
C ARG A 48 20.76 -9.24 -4.62
N GLY A 49 22.02 -8.93 -4.93
CA GLY A 49 22.45 -7.60 -5.29
C GLY A 49 23.86 -7.60 -5.86
N TYR A 50 24.42 -6.40 -6.00
CA TYR A 50 25.73 -6.17 -6.59
C TYR A 50 26.66 -5.54 -5.56
N PRO A 51 27.95 -5.92 -5.53
CA PRO A 51 28.92 -5.28 -4.64
C PRO A 51 29.09 -3.80 -5.01
N VAL A 52 29.16 -2.95 -4.00
CA VAL A 52 29.49 -1.53 -4.14
C VAL A 52 31.00 -1.40 -4.04
N GLY A 53 31.61 -0.87 -5.10
CA GLY A 53 33.06 -0.69 -5.17
C GLY A 53 33.58 0.27 -4.09
N VAL A 54 34.79 0.01 -3.60
CA VAL A 54 35.43 0.82 -2.55
C VAL A 54 35.49 2.30 -2.94
N ASN A 55 35.84 2.61 -4.18
CA ASN A 55 35.89 3.98 -4.72
C ASN A 55 34.55 4.73 -4.61
N ILE A 56 33.42 4.02 -4.72
CA ILE A 56 32.09 4.62 -4.59
C ILE A 56 31.82 4.97 -3.13
N VAL A 57 32.11 4.04 -2.21
CA VAL A 57 31.92 4.24 -0.75
C VAL A 57 32.82 5.38 -0.25
N SER A 58 34.06 5.46 -0.74
CA SER A 58 34.97 6.56 -0.40
C SER A 58 34.38 7.93 -0.74
N GLY A 59 33.57 8.03 -1.80
CA GLY A 59 32.85 9.25 -2.20
C GLY A 59 31.64 9.61 -1.34
N TRP A 60 31.21 8.77 -0.40
CA TRP A 60 30.09 9.07 0.50
C TRP A 60 30.57 9.98 1.64
N LEU A 61 29.89 11.11 1.82
CA LEU A 61 30.12 12.04 2.91
C LEU A 61 29.38 11.61 4.19
N CYS A 62 28.19 11.02 4.03
CA CYS A 62 27.38 10.51 5.13
C CYS A 62 26.60 9.28 4.69
N LEU A 63 26.40 8.33 5.60
CA LEU A 63 25.57 7.15 5.42
C LEU A 63 24.71 6.97 6.68
N SER A 64 23.39 6.92 6.50
CA SER A 64 22.48 6.65 7.62
C SER A 64 21.29 5.82 7.17
N PRO A 65 20.72 4.98 8.06
CA PRO A 65 19.46 4.29 7.77
C PRO A 65 18.42 5.32 7.35
N ALA A 66 17.81 5.13 6.18
CA ALA A 66 16.79 6.03 5.69
C ALA A 66 15.61 5.96 6.66
N LYS A 67 15.22 7.13 7.20
CA LYS A 67 13.96 7.21 7.92
C LYS A 67 12.85 6.78 6.95
N PRO A 68 11.87 5.99 7.40
CA PRO A 68 10.67 5.77 6.61
C PRO A 68 10.19 7.15 6.17
N LYS A 69 9.95 7.35 4.87
CA LYS A 69 9.30 8.57 4.43
C LYS A 69 7.98 8.59 5.20
N GLU A 70 7.81 9.56 6.08
CA GLU A 70 6.59 9.73 6.87
C GLU A 70 5.47 10.08 5.88
N THR A 71 4.93 9.07 5.22
CA THR A 71 3.75 9.21 4.39
C THR A 71 2.60 9.29 5.36
N ASN A 72 2.20 10.51 5.67
CA ASN A 72 0.93 10.78 6.30
C ASN A 72 -0.15 9.95 5.58
N PRO A 73 -0.71 8.92 6.24
CA PRO A 73 -1.62 7.99 5.59
C PRO A 73 -2.86 8.73 5.07
N VAL A 74 -3.32 9.78 5.76
CA VAL A 74 -4.44 10.63 5.30
C VAL A 74 -4.15 11.26 3.94
N LEU A 75 -2.94 11.76 3.69
CA LEU A 75 -2.57 12.27 2.36
C LEU A 75 -2.60 11.18 1.28
N LYS A 76 -2.33 9.93 1.65
CA LYS A 76 -2.48 8.78 0.75
C LYS A 76 -3.96 8.53 0.41
N PHE A 77 -4.85 8.50 1.41
CA PHE A 77 -6.29 8.41 1.18
C PHE A 77 -6.79 9.53 0.25
N LYS A 78 -6.42 10.79 0.53
CA LYS A 78 -6.76 11.94 -0.33
C LYS A 78 -6.30 11.78 -1.76
N ARG A 79 -5.04 11.37 -1.96
CA ARG A 79 -4.44 11.21 -3.29
C ARG A 79 -5.15 10.15 -4.13
N TYR A 80 -5.49 9.01 -3.54
CA TYR A 80 -6.22 7.95 -4.25
C TYR A 80 -7.67 8.35 -4.48
N ALA A 81 -8.36 8.88 -3.46
CA ALA A 81 -9.75 9.34 -3.57
C ALA A 81 -9.95 10.37 -4.69
N ALA A 82 -8.98 11.25 -4.91
CA ALA A 82 -9.03 12.26 -5.98
C ALA A 82 -9.04 11.68 -7.41
N ARG A 83 -8.71 10.39 -7.58
CA ARG A 83 -8.72 9.70 -8.89
C ARG A 83 -10.08 9.07 -9.21
N ALA A 84 -10.95 8.90 -8.22
CA ALA A 84 -12.16 8.13 -8.37
C ALA A 84 -13.17 8.81 -9.30
N THR A 85 -13.78 8.03 -10.19
CA THR A 85 -14.77 8.55 -11.16
C THR A 85 -16.22 8.27 -10.77
N PHE A 86 -16.45 7.59 -9.64
CA PHE A 86 -17.77 7.22 -9.15
C PHE A 86 -18.15 8.00 -7.87
N PRO A 87 -19.46 8.25 -7.64
CA PRO A 87 -19.91 8.86 -6.39
C PRO A 87 -19.76 7.87 -5.23
N SER A 88 -19.20 8.30 -4.11
CA SER A 88 -19.18 7.53 -2.87
C SER A 88 -19.00 8.46 -1.66
N GLU A 89 -19.70 8.18 -0.56
CA GLU A 89 -19.48 8.91 0.70
C GLU A 89 -18.06 8.72 1.22
N PHE A 90 -17.50 7.51 1.09
CA PHE A 90 -16.15 7.24 1.57
C PHE A 90 -15.10 8.10 0.84
N ILE A 91 -15.24 8.28 -0.47
CA ILE A 91 -14.37 9.16 -1.26
C ILE A 91 -14.49 10.61 -0.79
N ARG A 92 -15.72 11.12 -0.63
CA ARG A 92 -15.96 12.47 -0.13
C ARG A 92 -15.31 12.69 1.24
N LYS A 93 -15.46 11.72 2.14
CA LYS A 93 -14.84 11.72 3.48
C LYS A 93 -13.31 11.74 3.40
N CYS A 94 -12.72 10.92 2.53
CA CYS A 94 -11.28 10.93 2.29
C CYS A 94 -10.80 12.30 1.83
N LEU A 95 -11.47 12.91 0.85
CA LEU A 95 -11.12 14.24 0.33
C LEU A 95 -11.25 15.35 1.39
N ALA A 96 -12.24 15.26 2.27
CA ALA A 96 -12.48 16.20 3.36
C ALA A 96 -11.55 15.99 4.58
N ALA A 97 -10.80 14.88 4.64
CA ALA A 97 -9.99 14.53 5.79
C ALA A 97 -8.89 15.57 6.09
N ASP A 98 -8.69 15.84 7.38
CA ASP A 98 -7.70 16.76 7.93
C ASP A 98 -6.34 16.06 8.04
N PRO A 99 -5.32 16.47 7.25
CA PRO A 99 -4.00 15.86 7.30
C PRO A 99 -3.27 16.07 8.62
N SER A 100 -3.70 16.99 9.50
CA SER A 100 -3.09 17.16 10.82
C SER A 100 -3.47 16.07 11.82
N LYS A 101 -4.49 15.26 11.49
CA LYS A 101 -5.01 14.17 12.32
C LYS A 101 -4.70 12.80 11.72
N GLY A 102 -4.80 11.75 12.53
CA GLY A 102 -4.69 10.37 12.07
C GLY A 102 -5.89 9.88 11.25
N CYS A 103 -5.77 8.70 10.62
CA CYS A 103 -6.86 8.07 9.87
C CYS A 103 -8.08 7.76 10.74
N TYR A 104 -7.87 7.22 11.95
CA TYR A 104 -8.93 6.92 12.92
C TYR A 104 -9.69 8.18 13.37
N GLU A 105 -8.97 9.26 13.68
CA GLU A 105 -9.57 10.53 14.11
C GLU A 105 -10.39 11.18 12.99
N ASN A 106 -9.97 11.01 11.74
CA ASN A 106 -10.75 11.38 10.56
C ASN A 106 -11.89 10.37 10.24
N ARG A 107 -12.01 9.30 11.03
CA ARG A 107 -12.96 8.18 10.85
C ARG A 107 -12.81 7.50 9.49
N LEU A 108 -11.63 7.52 8.89
CA LEU A 108 -11.37 6.84 7.62
C LEU A 108 -11.19 5.32 7.81
N THR A 109 -10.71 4.95 8.99
CA THR A 109 -10.35 3.58 9.37
C THR A 109 -10.73 3.35 10.83
N THR A 110 -10.67 2.10 11.29
CA THR A 110 -10.80 1.74 12.73
C THR A 110 -9.46 1.79 13.48
N GLY A 111 -8.40 2.34 12.86
CA GLY A 111 -7.10 2.54 13.48
C GLY A 111 -6.26 1.27 13.53
N THR A 112 -6.10 0.62 12.37
CA THR A 112 -5.53 -0.72 12.27
C THR A 112 -4.15 -0.72 11.63
N ARG A 113 -3.48 -1.88 11.68
CA ARG A 113 -2.18 -2.09 11.01
C ARG A 113 -2.25 -2.10 9.48
N ILE A 114 -3.44 -2.22 8.88
CA ILE A 114 -3.60 -2.17 7.42
C ILE A 114 -3.99 -0.78 6.92
N ASP A 115 -4.05 0.22 7.81
CA ASP A 115 -4.44 1.58 7.46
C ASP A 115 -3.61 2.11 6.30
N GLY A 116 -4.28 2.39 5.18
CA GLY A 116 -3.62 2.88 3.98
C GLY A 116 -2.86 1.83 3.18
N GLU A 117 -2.89 0.54 3.53
CA GLU A 117 -2.42 -0.54 2.66
C GLU A 117 -3.25 -0.55 1.37
N ILE A 118 -2.60 -0.73 0.21
CA ILE A 118 -3.28 -0.72 -1.09
C ILE A 118 -3.26 -2.12 -1.70
N ILE A 119 -4.42 -2.56 -2.16
CA ILE A 119 -4.58 -3.73 -3.03
C ILE A 119 -5.20 -3.24 -4.34
N SER A 120 -4.53 -3.46 -5.47
CA SER A 120 -5.08 -3.14 -6.78
C SER A 120 -5.94 -4.30 -7.32
N LEU A 121 -6.92 -3.98 -8.17
CA LEU A 121 -7.63 -4.97 -8.97
C LEU A 121 -6.66 -5.85 -9.77
N GLU A 122 -5.55 -5.29 -10.28
CA GLU A 122 -4.51 -6.06 -10.97
C GLU A 122 -3.82 -7.09 -10.05
N ALA A 123 -3.65 -6.79 -8.76
CA ALA A 123 -3.13 -7.76 -7.80
C ALA A 123 -4.13 -8.90 -7.54
N ILE A 124 -5.43 -8.60 -7.52
CA ILE A 124 -6.52 -9.57 -7.35
C ILE A 124 -6.71 -10.41 -8.64
N ARG A 125 -6.57 -9.79 -9.81
CA ARG A 125 -6.74 -10.40 -11.14
C ARG A 125 -5.85 -11.61 -11.36
N LYS A 126 -4.66 -11.63 -10.74
CA LYS A 126 -3.75 -12.79 -10.76
C LYS A 126 -4.33 -14.05 -10.14
N TYR A 127 -5.33 -13.90 -9.28
CA TYR A 127 -5.97 -14.99 -8.54
C TYR A 127 -7.40 -15.24 -9.01
N ALA A 128 -8.15 -14.18 -9.35
CA ALA A 128 -9.55 -14.27 -9.74
C ALA A 128 -9.88 -13.31 -10.91
N PRO A 129 -9.40 -13.61 -12.14
CA PRO A 129 -9.59 -12.72 -13.29
C PRO A 129 -11.08 -12.49 -13.60
N TRP A 130 -11.89 -13.56 -13.55
CA TRP A 130 -13.34 -13.50 -13.77
C TRP A 130 -14.04 -12.59 -12.75
N ALA A 131 -13.61 -12.62 -11.49
CA ALA A 131 -14.23 -11.83 -10.43
C ALA A 131 -13.93 -10.34 -10.62
N VAL A 132 -12.72 -10.03 -11.09
CA VAL A 132 -12.29 -8.67 -11.42
C VAL A 132 -13.02 -8.14 -12.65
N ASP A 133 -13.15 -8.94 -13.71
CA ASP A 133 -13.85 -8.52 -14.94
C ASP A 133 -15.32 -8.19 -14.68
N GLU A 134 -16.02 -9.05 -13.94
CA GLU A 134 -17.40 -8.80 -13.54
C GLU A 134 -17.53 -7.62 -12.58
N PHE A 135 -16.58 -7.43 -11.65
CA PHE A 135 -16.55 -6.26 -10.76
C PHE A 135 -16.38 -4.96 -11.55
N SER A 136 -15.40 -4.89 -12.46
CA SER A 136 -15.16 -3.71 -13.29
C SER A 136 -16.36 -3.40 -14.18
N LYS A 137 -17.00 -4.44 -14.75
CA LYS A 137 -18.25 -4.28 -15.49
C LYS A 137 -19.36 -3.74 -14.60
N ALA A 138 -19.57 -4.31 -13.42
CA ALA A 138 -20.58 -3.87 -12.47
C ALA A 138 -20.38 -2.40 -12.02
N LEU A 139 -19.14 -1.97 -11.82
CA LEU A 139 -18.81 -0.59 -11.49
C LEU A 139 -19.18 0.36 -12.64
N SER A 140 -18.82 0.00 -13.88
CA SER A 140 -19.15 0.80 -15.06
C SER A 140 -20.66 0.90 -15.33
N GLU A 141 -21.39 -0.21 -15.14
CA GLU A 141 -22.83 -0.30 -15.33
C GLU A 141 -23.64 0.22 -14.13
N ARG A 142 -22.97 0.54 -13.02
CA ARG A 142 -23.59 0.91 -11.74
C ARG A 142 -24.68 -0.09 -11.34
N ARG A 143 -24.28 -1.35 -11.15
CA ARG A 143 -25.15 -2.42 -10.66
C ARG A 143 -24.53 -3.14 -9.47
N ASN A 144 -25.38 -3.71 -8.62
CA ASN A 144 -24.94 -4.55 -7.51
C ASN A 144 -24.16 -5.76 -8.02
N TYR A 145 -23.14 -6.14 -7.26
CA TYR A 145 -22.30 -7.30 -7.54
C TYR A 145 -21.71 -7.87 -6.26
N THR A 146 -21.60 -9.19 -6.21
CA THR A 146 -20.86 -9.91 -5.17
C THR A 146 -20.25 -11.12 -5.83
N SER A 147 -18.95 -11.30 -5.67
CA SER A 147 -18.26 -12.48 -6.19
C SER A 147 -18.48 -13.68 -5.26
N GLY A 148 -18.30 -14.89 -5.80
CA GLY A 148 -17.96 -16.04 -4.97
C GLY A 148 -16.62 -15.84 -4.26
N ARG A 149 -16.34 -16.65 -3.23
CA ARG A 149 -15.02 -16.69 -2.58
C ARG A 149 -13.96 -17.24 -3.54
N PHE A 150 -12.75 -16.68 -3.49
CA PHE A 150 -11.59 -17.13 -4.25
C PHE A 150 -10.33 -17.18 -3.38
N ASP A 151 -9.34 -17.96 -3.78
CA ASP A 151 -8.03 -17.97 -3.10
C ASP A 151 -7.30 -16.65 -3.34
N PHE A 152 -6.89 -15.96 -2.28
CA PHE A 152 -6.05 -14.78 -2.40
C PHE A 152 -4.91 -14.82 -1.38
N ARG A 153 -3.71 -15.20 -1.81
CA ARG A 153 -2.48 -15.21 -0.98
C ARG A 153 -2.66 -16.01 0.33
N GLY A 154 -3.39 -17.13 0.29
CA GLY A 154 -3.68 -17.96 1.47
C GLY A 154 -4.90 -17.52 2.29
N TYR A 155 -5.63 -16.48 1.86
CA TYR A 155 -6.89 -16.01 2.45
C TYR A 155 -8.08 -16.32 1.54
N ASP A 156 -9.28 -16.26 2.09
CA ASP A 156 -10.51 -16.21 1.31
C ASP A 156 -10.73 -14.76 0.85
N GLY A 157 -10.69 -14.53 -0.46
CA GLY A 157 -10.95 -13.24 -1.08
C GLY A 157 -12.38 -13.17 -1.61
N SER A 158 -13.02 -12.01 -1.49
CA SER A 158 -14.28 -11.70 -2.17
C SER A 158 -14.36 -10.23 -2.54
N LEU A 159 -15.01 -9.93 -3.67
CA LEU A 159 -15.30 -8.58 -4.14
C LEU A 159 -16.79 -8.31 -4.03
N TRP A 160 -17.16 -7.09 -3.64
CA TRP A 160 -18.55 -6.68 -3.57
C TRP A 160 -18.72 -5.21 -3.93
N LEU A 161 -19.87 -4.90 -4.50
CA LEU A 161 -20.30 -3.56 -4.90
C LEU A 161 -21.80 -3.46 -4.69
N THR A 162 -22.23 -2.40 -4.01
CA THR A 162 -23.62 -2.02 -3.81
C THR A 162 -23.83 -0.59 -4.28
N VAL A 163 -24.87 -0.40 -5.09
CA VAL A 163 -25.38 0.90 -5.48
C VAL A 163 -26.45 1.28 -4.48
N VAL A 164 -26.24 2.39 -3.79
CA VAL A 164 -27.12 2.84 -2.72
C VAL A 164 -28.45 3.31 -3.31
N GLU A 165 -29.56 2.69 -2.90
CA GLU A 165 -30.88 2.98 -3.46
C GLU A 165 -31.60 4.15 -2.77
N LYS A 166 -31.23 4.43 -1.51
CA LYS A 166 -31.87 5.44 -0.64
C LYS A 166 -30.83 6.08 0.26
N ASP A 167 -31.09 7.31 0.67
CA ASP A 167 -30.26 7.98 1.67
C ASP A 167 -30.43 7.28 3.03
N ASP A 168 -29.33 7.02 3.74
CA ASP A 168 -29.33 6.32 5.04
C ASP A 168 -28.54 7.06 6.13
N GLY A 169 -28.35 8.37 5.96
CA GLY A 169 -27.62 9.23 6.89
C GLY A 169 -26.09 9.17 6.75
N TYR A 170 -25.55 8.10 6.14
CA TYR A 170 -24.16 8.04 5.71
C TYR A 170 -24.06 8.13 4.20
N TYR A 171 -24.68 7.22 3.47
CA TYR A 171 -24.72 7.21 2.03
C TYR A 171 -25.87 8.05 1.46
N ARG A 172 -25.66 8.53 0.24
CA ARG A 172 -26.68 9.17 -0.60
C ARG A 172 -27.10 8.22 -1.71
N LYS A 173 -28.34 8.32 -2.16
CA LYS A 173 -28.85 7.58 -3.31
C LYS A 173 -27.93 7.76 -4.53
N GLY A 174 -27.55 6.63 -5.13
CA GLY A 174 -26.65 6.54 -6.27
C GLY A 174 -25.17 6.44 -5.90
N ASP A 175 -24.80 6.55 -4.61
CA ASP A 175 -23.43 6.26 -4.17
C ASP A 175 -23.07 4.80 -4.41
N ILE A 176 -21.79 4.57 -4.68
CA ILE A 176 -21.18 3.26 -4.73
C ILE A 176 -20.52 2.98 -3.38
N ALA A 177 -20.95 1.89 -2.74
CA ALA A 177 -20.26 1.24 -1.64
C ALA A 177 -19.65 -0.05 -2.17
N ALA A 178 -18.32 -0.16 -2.14
CA ALA A 178 -17.64 -1.32 -2.68
C ALA A 178 -16.38 -1.64 -1.90
N GLY A 179 -15.97 -2.90 -1.94
CA GLY A 179 -14.82 -3.36 -1.18
C GLY A 179 -14.28 -4.72 -1.62
N PHE A 180 -13.13 -5.03 -1.04
CA PHE A 180 -12.48 -6.32 -1.10
C PHE A 180 -12.33 -6.85 0.32
N SER A 181 -12.90 -8.03 0.57
CA SER A 181 -12.74 -8.74 1.83
C SER A 181 -11.64 -9.78 1.68
N LYS A 182 -10.66 -9.73 2.60
CA LYS A 182 -9.56 -10.70 2.70
C LYS A 182 -9.70 -11.42 4.04
N GLU A 183 -10.51 -12.46 4.06
CA GLU A 183 -10.94 -13.18 5.25
C GLU A 183 -10.00 -14.35 5.60
N TYR A 184 -9.88 -14.64 6.89
CA TYR A 184 -9.31 -15.91 7.35
C TYR A 184 -10.17 -17.08 6.86
N ARG A 185 -9.51 -18.19 6.50
CA ARG A 185 -10.15 -19.34 5.85
C ARG A 185 -11.35 -19.86 6.64
N GLY A 186 -12.53 -19.77 6.04
CA GLY A 186 -13.77 -20.27 6.62
C GLY A 186 -14.26 -19.51 7.87
N CYS A 187 -13.63 -18.41 8.27
CA CYS A 187 -13.98 -17.71 9.51
C CYS A 187 -14.94 -16.53 9.31
N GLY A 188 -15.02 -15.95 8.11
CA GLY A 188 -15.90 -14.81 7.82
C GLY A 188 -15.47 -13.50 8.50
N ASN A 189 -14.25 -13.45 9.04
CA ASN A 189 -13.60 -12.26 9.58
C ASN A 189 -12.20 -12.11 8.97
N GLY A 190 -11.64 -10.91 8.95
CA GLY A 190 -10.30 -10.67 8.45
C GLY A 190 -10.00 -9.22 8.15
N TYR A 191 -9.39 -8.96 7.00
CA TYR A 191 -8.92 -7.63 6.60
C TYR A 191 -9.86 -7.06 5.53
N TYR A 192 -10.40 -5.87 5.77
CA TYR A 192 -11.34 -5.24 4.85
C TYR A 192 -10.72 -4.02 4.21
N TYR A 193 -10.91 -3.95 2.90
CA TYR A 193 -10.42 -2.87 2.07
C TYR A 193 -11.60 -2.22 1.34
N THR A 194 -11.72 -0.91 1.45
CA THR A 194 -12.75 -0.14 0.76
C THR A 194 -12.25 0.35 -0.60
N LEU A 195 -13.09 0.32 -1.62
CA LEU A 195 -12.75 0.85 -2.94
C LEU A 195 -12.47 2.37 -2.82
N ILE A 196 -11.28 2.81 -3.23
CA ILE A 196 -10.81 4.20 -3.07
C ILE A 196 -10.68 4.93 -4.40
N ASP A 197 -10.47 4.20 -5.49
CA ASP A 197 -10.58 4.65 -6.88
C ASP A 197 -11.02 3.47 -7.74
N ASP A 198 -11.12 3.66 -9.05
CA ASP A 198 -11.62 2.67 -10.02
C ASP A 198 -10.78 1.38 -10.10
N GLU A 199 -9.57 1.38 -9.53
CA GLU A 199 -8.58 0.31 -9.66
C GLU A 199 -8.03 -0.21 -8.33
N HIS A 200 -8.26 0.50 -7.23
CA HIS A 200 -7.58 0.26 -5.96
C HIS A 200 -8.56 0.19 -4.78
N PHE A 201 -8.23 -0.70 -3.87
CA PHE A 201 -8.82 -0.78 -2.54
C PHE A 201 -7.78 -0.35 -1.51
N ILE A 202 -8.24 0.29 -0.44
CA ILE A 202 -7.42 0.77 0.66
C ILE A 202 -7.88 0.14 1.98
N GLY A 203 -6.94 -0.30 2.81
CA GLY A 203 -7.24 -0.97 4.08
C GLY A 203 -7.89 -0.02 5.07
N THR A 204 -9.03 -0.45 5.62
CA THR A 204 -9.87 0.37 6.50
C THR A 204 -10.21 -0.29 7.82
N ASP A 205 -10.27 -1.62 7.86
CA ASP A 205 -10.75 -2.34 9.03
C ASP A 205 -10.20 -3.76 9.18
N ILE A 206 -10.19 -4.27 10.41
CA ILE A 206 -9.87 -5.65 10.76
C ILE A 206 -10.88 -6.13 11.80
N ASP A 207 -11.52 -7.26 11.52
CA ASP A 207 -12.37 -8.00 12.47
C ASP A 207 -11.60 -9.12 13.20
#